data_AF-A0A2R6RIC8-F1
#
_entry.id   AF-A0A2R6RIC8-F1
#
_cell.length_a   1.000
_cell.length_b   1.000
_cell.length_c   1.000
_cell.angle_alpha   90.00
_cell.angle_beta   90.00
_cell.angle_gamma   90.00
#
_symmetry.space_group_name_H-M   'P 1'
#
loop_
_entity.id
_entity.type
_entity.pdbx_description
1 polymer ?
#
loop_
_entity_poly.entity_id
_entity_poly.type
_entity_poly.pdbx_seq_one_letter_code
_entity_poly.pdbx_strand_id
1 'polypeptide(L)'
;MIIAGTQRLASLSPALNNPDDALLPDFGDAPAINLEVAIAVAEQAIEEGNAGVDWKKEEVREKAIEKQWRPMYGTYVYDPNGDK
;
A
#
# COMPACT_ATOMS: atom_id res chain seq x y z
N MET A 1 6.32 5.49 -12.17
CA MET A 1 5.51 5.45 -10.92
C MET A 1 3.99 5.63 -11.09
N ILE A 2 3.43 6.75 -11.58
CA ILE A 2 1.95 6.89 -11.72
C ILE A 2 1.32 5.76 -12.56
N ILE A 3 1.97 5.41 -13.68
CA ILE A 3 1.52 4.31 -14.56
C ILE A 3 1.42 2.99 -13.76
N ALA A 4 2.45 2.63 -13.00
CA ALA A 4 2.45 1.41 -12.18
C ALA A 4 1.27 1.40 -11.18
N GLY A 5 1.01 2.53 -10.51
CA GLY A 5 -0.15 2.65 -9.62
C GLY A 5 -1.49 2.50 -10.35
N THR A 6 -1.65 3.13 -11.52
CA THR A 6 -2.88 3.02 -12.32
C THR A 6 -3.09 1.62 -12.88
N GLN A 7 -2.02 0.95 -13.32
CA GLN A 7 -2.07 -0.44 -13.79
C GLN A 7 -2.46 -1.38 -12.65
N ARG A 8 -1.93 -1.15 -11.44
CA ARG A 8 -2.31 -1.93 -10.26
C ARG A 8 -3.77 -1.75 -9.90
N LEU A 9 -4.27 -0.51 -9.88
CA LEU A 9 -5.70 -0.24 -9.65
C LEU A 9 -6.58 -0.89 -10.73
N ALA A 10 -6.21 -0.76 -12.00
CA ALA A 10 -6.94 -1.38 -13.11
C ALA A 10 -6.97 -2.91 -12.99
N SER A 11 -5.88 -3.54 -12.52
CA SER A 11 -5.82 -4.99 -12.28
C SER A 11 -6.75 -5.50 -11.17
N LEU A 12 -7.28 -4.59 -10.35
CA LEU A 12 -8.21 -4.87 -9.26
C LEU A 12 -9.66 -4.51 -9.62
N SER A 13 -9.92 -4.13 -10.87
CA SER A 13 -11.25 -3.76 -11.34
C SER A 13 -12.23 -4.94 -11.26
N PRO A 14 -13.41 -4.78 -10.62
CA PRO A 14 -14.46 -5.79 -10.63
C PRO A 14 -14.88 -6.22 -12.05
N ALA A 15 -14.87 -5.26 -12.98
CA ALA A 15 -15.21 -5.47 -14.39
C ALA A 15 -14.33 -6.50 -15.12
N LEU A 16 -13.16 -6.86 -14.56
CA LEU A 16 -12.32 -7.94 -15.10
C LEU A 16 -12.95 -9.32 -14.93
N ASN A 17 -13.81 -9.50 -13.92
CA ASN A 17 -14.50 -10.76 -13.66
C ASN A 17 -15.90 -10.78 -14.27
N ASN A 18 -16.62 -9.66 -14.19
CA ASN A 18 -17.96 -9.50 -14.74
C ASN A 18 -18.08 -8.13 -15.44
N PRO A 19 -18.27 -8.07 -16.78
CA PRO A 19 -18.33 -6.82 -17.52
C PRO A 19 -19.44 -5.84 -17.08
N ASP A 20 -20.48 -6.34 -16.43
CA ASP A 20 -21.59 -5.52 -15.93
C ASP A 20 -21.31 -4.86 -14.57
N ASP A 21 -20.20 -5.21 -13.92
CA ASP A 21 -19.77 -4.61 -12.65
C ASP A 21 -19.06 -3.26 -12.85
N ALA A 22 -18.82 -2.56 -11.74
CA ALA A 22 -18.12 -1.28 -11.76
C ALA A 22 -16.67 -1.39 -12.28
N LEU A 23 -16.22 -0.36 -13.00
CA LEU A 23 -14.83 -0.26 -13.47
C LEU A 23 -13.83 -0.06 -12.33
N LEU A 24 -14.28 0.47 -11.19
CA LEU A 24 -13.43 0.73 -10.02
C LEU A 24 -13.92 -0.11 -8.84
N PRO A 25 -13.00 -0.52 -7.94
CA PRO A 25 -13.37 -1.11 -6.66
C PRO A 25 -14.27 -0.18 -5.82
N ASP A 26 -15.00 -0.77 -4.88
CA ASP A 26 -15.82 -0.01 -3.95
C ASP A 26 -14.97 0.92 -3.06
N PHE A 27 -15.53 2.06 -2.67
CA PHE A 27 -14.82 3.03 -1.85
C PHE A 27 -14.54 2.50 -0.43
N GLY A 28 -15.38 1.59 0.09
CA GLY A 28 -15.16 0.89 1.35
C GLY A 28 -13.88 0.05 1.36
N ASP A 29 -13.45 -0.43 0.18
CA ASP A 29 -12.22 -1.22 0.03
C ASP A 29 -10.97 -0.35 -0.17
N ALA A 30 -11.13 0.98 -0.24
CA ALA A 30 -10.04 1.91 -0.51
C ALA A 30 -8.80 1.69 0.38
N PRO A 31 -8.88 1.41 1.69
CA PRO A 31 -7.69 1.13 2.50
C PRO A 31 -6.86 -0.05 2.00
N ALA A 32 -7.51 -1.13 1.55
CA ALA A 32 -6.84 -2.32 1.04
C ALA A 32 -6.32 -2.10 -0.39
N ILE A 33 -7.13 -1.48 -1.25
CA ILE A 33 -6.74 -1.17 -2.63
C ILE A 33 -5.57 -0.17 -2.67
N ASN A 34 -5.59 0.86 -1.82
CA ASN A 34 -4.51 1.84 -1.73
C ASN A 34 -3.20 1.21 -1.24
N LEU A 35 -3.26 0.21 -0.36
CA LEU A 35 -2.07 -0.55 0.03
C LEU A 35 -1.45 -1.27 -1.17
N GLU A 36 -2.27 -1.94 -1.98
CA GLU A 36 -1.79 -2.65 -3.18
C GLU A 36 -1.18 -1.68 -4.21
N VAL A 37 -1.80 -0.52 -4.41
CA VAL A 37 -1.27 0.55 -5.28
C VAL A 37 0.06 1.09 -4.74
N ALA A 38 0.15 1.33 -3.43
CA ALA A 38 1.38 1.80 -2.79
C ALA A 38 2.53 0.78 -2.93
N ILE A 39 2.24 -0.51 -2.79
CA ILE A 39 3.21 -1.60 -3.01
C ILE A 39 3.73 -1.54 -4.45
N ALA A 40 2.84 -1.51 -5.44
CA ALA A 40 3.25 -1.48 -6.85
C ALA A 40 4.11 -0.23 -7.20
N VAL A 41 3.79 0.92 -6.62
CA VAL A 41 4.58 2.14 -6.82
C VAL A 41 5.95 2.06 -6.14
N ALA A 42 6.02 1.53 -4.91
CA ALA A 42 7.27 1.37 -4.18
C ALA A 42 8.18 0.32 -4.84
N GLU A 43 7.63 -0.81 -5.30
CA GLU A 43 8.35 -1.80 -6.09
C GLU A 43 8.95 -1.18 -7.35
N GLN A 44 8.14 -0.41 -8.11
CA GLN A 44 8.62 0.30 -9.30
C GLN A 44 9.73 1.30 -8.96
N ALA A 45 9.63 2.03 -7.84
CA ALA A 45 10.65 2.99 -7.42
C ALA A 45 11.98 2.30 -7.08
N ILE A 46 11.95 1.10 -6.49
CA ILE A 46 13.14 0.29 -6.20
C ILE A 46 13.75 -0.21 -7.50
N GLU A 47 12.95 -0.77 -8.41
CA GLU A 47 13.44 -1.28 -9.71
C GLU A 47 14.10 -0.19 -10.56
N GLU A 48 13.56 1.03 -10.52
CA GLU A 48 14.12 2.19 -11.23
C GLU A 48 15.32 2.83 -10.49
N GLY A 49 15.65 2.39 -9.28
CA GLY A 49 16.73 2.96 -8.47
C GLY A 49 16.44 4.35 -7.90
N ASN A 50 15.16 4.74 -7.86
CA ASN A 50 14.70 6.04 -7.37
C ASN A 50 14.25 6.02 -5.90
N ALA A 51 14.19 4.83 -5.28
CA ALA A 51 13.78 4.66 -3.90
C ALA A 51 14.79 5.26 -2.91
N GLY A 52 14.32 6.00 -1.91
CA GLY A 52 15.13 6.56 -0.83
C GLY A 52 15.44 5.59 0.32
N VAL A 53 15.28 4.29 0.09
CA VAL A 53 15.42 3.22 1.08
C VAL A 53 16.19 2.06 0.48
N ASP A 54 16.94 1.32 1.30
CA ASP A 54 17.72 0.15 0.88
C ASP A 54 16.90 -1.16 1.01
N TRP A 55 15.64 -1.10 0.60
CA TRP A 55 14.76 -2.27 0.62
C TRP A 55 14.91 -3.07 -0.66
N LYS A 56 14.81 -4.38 -0.56
CA LYS A 56 14.58 -5.26 -1.70
C LYS A 56 13.10 -5.24 -2.08
N LYS A 57 12.82 -5.54 -3.34
CA LYS A 57 11.45 -5.60 -3.87
C LYS A 57 10.56 -6.54 -3.05
N GLU A 58 11.10 -7.68 -2.64
CA GLU A 58 10.38 -8.70 -1.88
C GLU A 58 9.96 -8.24 -0.48
N GLU A 59 10.64 -7.23 0.07
CA GLU A 59 10.38 -6.68 1.40
C GLU A 59 9.26 -5.61 1.39
N VAL A 60 8.94 -5.07 0.21
CA VAL A 60 8.04 -3.91 0.07
C VAL A 60 6.69 -4.17 0.71
N ARG A 61 6.08 -5.33 0.47
CA ARG A 61 4.75 -5.65 1.00
C ARG A 61 4.73 -5.61 2.53
N GLU A 62 5.68 -6.27 3.18
CA GLU A 62 5.78 -6.30 4.64
C GLU A 62 6.02 -4.90 5.19
N LYS A 63 6.99 -4.16 4.61
CA LYS A 63 7.30 -2.79 5.01
C LYS A 63 6.15 -1.81 4.80
N ALA A 64 5.32 -2.01 3.79
CA ALA A 64 4.13 -1.21 3.53
C ALA A 64 3.03 -1.50 4.56
N ILE A 65 2.81 -2.77 4.91
CA ILE A 65 1.84 -3.18 5.93
C ILE A 65 2.23 -2.64 7.31
N GLU A 66 3.51 -2.73 7.68
CA GLU A 66 4.04 -2.15 8.94
C GLU A 66 3.79 -0.64 9.06
N LYS A 67 3.83 0.07 7.92
CA LYS A 67 3.65 1.53 7.85
C LYS A 67 2.21 1.95 7.59
N GLN A 68 1.31 1.00 7.36
CA GLN A 68 -0.10 1.28 7.14
C GLN A 68 -0.74 1.74 8.44
N TRP A 69 -1.31 2.94 8.44
CA TRP A 69 -2.14 3.40 9.55
C TRP A 69 -3.35 2.49 9.73
N ARG A 70 -3.70 2.19 10.99
CA ARG A 70 -4.87 1.40 11.35
C ARG A 70 -5.74 2.16 12.35
N PRO A 71 -7.07 2.08 12.24
CA PRO A 71 -8.01 2.76 13.15
C PRO A 71 -8.12 2.03 14.50
N MET A 72 -6.98 1.80 15.16
CA MET A 72 -6.91 1.14 16.46
C MET A 72 -6.15 2.05 17.42
N TYR A 73 -6.65 2.18 18.65
CA TYR A 73 -5.90 2.86 19.69
C TYR A 73 -4.59 2.12 19.97
N GLY A 74 -3.49 2.87 20.01
CA GLY A 74 -2.22 2.33 20.44
C GLY A 74 -2.27 1.92 21.91
N THR A 75 -1.60 0.83 22.25
CA THR A 75 -1.34 0.50 23.66
C THR A 75 -0.20 1.39 24.14
N TYR A 76 -0.49 2.30 25.06
CA TYR A 76 0.51 3.15 25.69
C TYR A 76 1.04 2.46 26.94
N VAL A 77 2.35 2.18 26.95
CA VAL A 77 3.05 1.69 28.13
C VAL A 77 3.88 2.84 28.67
N TYR A 78 3.70 3.15 29.95
CA TYR A 78 4.48 4.18 30.61
C TYR A 78 5.95 3.75 30.69
N ASP A 79 6.85 4.55 30.12
CA ASP A 79 8.29 4.41 30.27
C ASP A 79 8.81 5.49 31.24
N PRO A 80 9.27 5.12 32.45
CA PRO A 80 9.88 6.07 33.39
C PRO A 80 11.13 6.79 32.85
N ASN A 81 11.76 6.22 31.82
CA ASN A 81 12.91 6.80 31.12
C ASN A 81 12.53 7.38 29.74
N GLY A 82 11.23 7.53 29.44
CA GLY A 82 10.73 8.03 28.17
C GLY A 82 11.33 9.40 27.79
N ASP A 83 11.23 9.73 26.49
CA ASP A 83 11.99 10.80 25.84
C ASP A 83 12.16 12.07 26.71
N LYS A 84 13.43 12.38 27.03
CA LYS A 84 13.86 13.61 27.71
C LYS A 84 13.84 14.81 26.78
#